data_AF-A0A9D1QKY6-F1
#
_entry.id   AF-A0A9D1QKY6-F1
#
_cell.length_a   1.000
_cell.length_b   1.000
_cell.length_c   1.000
_cell.angle_alpha   90.00
_cell.angle_beta   90.00
_cell.angle_gamma   90.00
#
_symmetry.space_group_name_H-M   'P 1'
#
loop_
_entity.id
_entity.type
_entity.pdbx_description
1 polymer ?
#
loop_
_entity_poly.entity_id
_entity_poly.type
_entity_poly.pdbx_seq_one_letter_code
_entity_poly.pdbx_strand_id
1 'polypeptide(L)'
;MNPNEPMNPMAGATPPVNAGGAVPPGGPPPYGQPPFYGQGPAAGPVPPYGPGMYPPVNPYPPVNGQPGYGQPPVYGYPFNPAEIERKQKKRGLRQAVNRSNWAVFLGIVAMNLLFLLLLYLLPLLGYRYTGVEQGFGGVSPVMYYLIQCVAYIVGIGLPFALVLKHCGVPGHDVLHFDHVSPGVAVCCVLFGLGACMASNYPANIAVEILDSMGVNSSLDTGVPYTFNGVANVLYVIGVAVIPPLVEELGFRGVMLSALRRYGDGFAVVVTALAFGLFHGNPIQIPFAFCVGLALAYIMVRTNNLLLCVIIHALNNGISVFFELIAPYVSEGMYNLLNVTIAYGLILVGAICVVIMLTRYKKQFGSRKMVVMSPWGPQVLRPRPPVELSLGDRWGAVWSTPGFLSLVVLSLLECALFMYG
;
A
#
# COMPACT_ATOMS: atom_id res chain seq x y z
N MET A 1 66.20 1.01 -14.18
CA MET A 1 67.55 0.50 -13.88
C MET A 1 67.91 0.94 -12.47
N ASN A 2 68.17 -0.04 -11.60
CA ASN A 2 68.76 0.03 -10.24
C ASN A 2 70.16 0.71 -10.29
N PRO A 3 70.89 1.11 -9.21
CA PRO A 3 70.97 0.49 -7.86
C PRO A 3 71.32 1.43 -6.65
N ASN A 4 71.42 0.84 -5.44
CA ASN A 4 72.20 1.24 -4.24
C ASN A 4 71.40 1.36 -2.91
N GLU A 5 70.97 0.20 -2.40
CA GLU A 5 71.23 -0.43 -1.07
C GLU A 5 72.00 0.35 0.04
N PRO A 6 72.09 -0.17 1.30
CA PRO A 6 71.10 -0.85 2.18
C PRO A 6 71.24 -0.43 3.68
N MET A 7 70.38 -0.94 4.59
CA MET A 7 70.72 -1.64 5.86
C MET A 7 69.56 -1.69 6.89
N ASN A 8 69.39 -2.92 7.38
CA ASN A 8 68.51 -3.57 8.39
C ASN A 8 68.65 -3.01 9.85
N PRO A 9 68.08 -3.62 10.93
CA PRO A 9 66.70 -4.03 11.30
C PRO A 9 66.27 -3.53 12.72
N MET A 10 65.06 -3.96 13.16
CA MET A 10 64.61 -4.27 14.55
C MET A 10 63.67 -3.30 15.31
N ALA A 11 62.51 -3.89 15.65
CA ALA A 11 61.85 -3.98 16.96
C ALA A 11 61.28 -2.73 17.69
N GLY A 12 60.00 -2.85 18.08
CA GLY A 12 59.59 -2.67 19.49
C GLY A 12 58.79 -1.42 19.88
N ALA A 13 57.53 -1.68 20.26
CA ALA A 13 56.78 -1.11 21.40
C ALA A 13 56.49 0.42 21.53
N THR A 14 55.18 0.72 21.67
CA THR A 14 54.54 1.89 22.33
C THR A 14 54.82 1.95 23.86
N PRO A 15 54.41 2.95 24.70
CA PRO A 15 53.86 4.33 24.57
C PRO A 15 54.67 5.36 25.44
N PRO A 16 54.21 6.55 25.94
CA PRO A 16 53.36 6.64 27.17
C PRO A 16 52.49 7.94 27.33
N VAL A 17 52.08 8.19 28.59
CA VAL A 17 50.93 8.92 29.18
C VAL A 17 51.40 10.07 30.12
N ASN A 18 50.48 10.97 30.55
CA ASN A 18 50.48 11.86 31.75
C ASN A 18 51.32 13.18 31.66
N ALA A 19 51.07 14.31 32.37
CA ALA A 19 50.34 14.64 33.61
C ALA A 19 49.95 16.16 33.63
N GLY A 20 49.14 16.58 34.62
CA GLY A 20 48.67 17.97 34.81
C GLY A 20 49.61 18.94 35.57
N GLY A 21 49.14 20.16 35.82
CA GLY A 21 49.81 21.18 36.64
C GLY A 21 48.97 22.44 36.90
N ALA A 22 49.04 22.96 38.13
CA ALA A 22 48.29 24.09 38.71
C ALA A 22 49.19 25.31 39.03
N VAL A 23 48.66 26.55 39.11
CA VAL A 23 49.30 27.75 39.73
C VAL A 23 48.24 28.88 40.07
N PRO A 24 48.52 30.02 40.80
CA PRO A 24 48.17 30.31 42.23
C PRO A 24 47.41 31.69 42.49
N PRO A 25 47.25 32.20 43.75
CA PRO A 25 46.29 33.29 44.15
C PRO A 25 46.87 34.62 44.75
N GLY A 26 46.03 35.67 44.94
CA GLY A 26 46.21 36.89 45.82
C GLY A 26 45.37 38.12 45.37
N GLY A 27 44.73 39.02 46.16
CA GLY A 27 44.63 39.36 47.60
C GLY A 27 43.38 40.28 47.94
N PRO A 28 43.25 40.91 49.14
CA PRO A 28 41.97 41.40 49.77
C PRO A 28 41.67 42.94 49.72
N PRO A 29 40.51 43.46 50.25
CA PRO A 29 39.71 44.57 49.68
C PRO A 29 39.68 45.91 50.48
N PRO A 30 38.94 46.94 50.00
CA PRO A 30 38.30 47.89 50.93
C PRO A 30 36.82 48.28 50.66
N TYR A 31 36.10 48.45 51.78
CA TYR A 31 34.94 49.33 52.12
C TYR A 31 33.63 49.32 51.30
N GLY A 32 32.51 49.18 52.03
CA GLY A 32 31.16 48.99 51.49
C GLY A 32 30.23 50.20 51.52
N GLN A 33 29.02 49.98 50.95
CA GLN A 33 27.69 50.54 51.30
C GLN A 33 26.61 49.90 50.36
N PRO A 34 25.31 49.91 50.72
CA PRO A 34 24.36 48.79 50.56
C PRO A 34 23.48 48.81 49.28
N PRO A 35 22.64 47.77 49.02
CA PRO A 35 22.19 47.42 47.67
C PRO A 35 20.90 48.13 47.25
N PHE A 36 20.84 48.56 45.99
CA PHE A 36 19.58 48.98 45.35
C PHE A 36 19.16 47.95 44.30
N TYR A 37 17.94 47.46 44.48
CA TYR A 37 17.20 46.58 43.59
C TYR A 37 16.83 47.28 42.27
N GLY A 38 17.02 46.56 41.17
CA GLY A 38 16.01 46.44 40.11
C GLY A 38 16.01 47.48 39.00
N GLN A 39 16.51 47.09 37.83
CA GLN A 39 15.84 47.25 36.54
C GLN A 39 16.50 46.28 35.55
N GLY A 40 15.72 45.35 34.98
CA GLY A 40 16.20 44.43 33.94
C GLY A 40 16.64 45.17 32.68
N PRO A 41 17.34 44.51 31.74
CA PRO A 41 16.67 44.37 30.44
C PRO A 41 16.98 43.08 29.65
N ALA A 42 16.06 42.87 28.70
CA ALA A 42 16.21 42.26 27.38
C ALA A 42 16.28 40.73 27.28
N ALA A 43 15.19 40.18 26.73
CA ALA A 43 15.11 38.86 26.14
C ALA A 43 16.12 38.70 25.00
N GLY A 44 17.06 37.78 25.16
CA GLY A 44 17.90 37.21 24.09
C GLY A 44 17.37 35.84 23.65
N PRO A 45 17.69 35.38 22.43
CA PRO A 45 17.11 34.17 21.84
C PRO A 45 17.58 32.91 22.57
N VAL A 46 16.61 32.05 22.91
CA VAL A 46 16.82 30.77 23.59
C VAL A 46 17.45 29.76 22.62
N PRO A 47 18.59 29.10 22.96
CA PRO A 47 19.15 28.06 22.10
C PRO A 47 18.33 26.76 22.17
N PRO A 48 18.34 25.92 21.12
CA PRO A 48 17.50 24.73 21.04
C PRO A 48 17.97 23.64 22.01
N TYR A 49 17.06 23.17 22.86
CA TYR A 49 17.30 22.07 23.80
C TYR A 49 17.65 20.77 23.07
N GLY A 50 18.87 20.26 23.30
CA GLY A 50 19.26 18.89 22.93
C GLY A 50 18.63 17.84 23.86
N PRO A 51 18.52 16.57 23.42
CA PRO A 51 17.89 15.52 24.22
C PRO A 51 18.86 15.01 25.30
N GLY A 52 18.56 15.27 26.59
CA GLY A 52 19.31 14.60 27.67
C GLY A 52 19.42 15.30 29.03
N MET A 53 18.80 16.45 29.28
CA MET A 53 18.92 17.12 30.57
C MET A 53 17.85 16.60 31.55
N TYR A 54 18.21 15.64 32.42
CA TYR A 54 17.47 15.43 33.66
C TYR A 54 17.63 16.67 34.55
N PRO A 55 16.58 17.14 35.26
CA PRO A 55 16.75 18.26 36.18
C PRO A 55 17.72 17.87 37.30
N PRO A 56 18.57 18.80 37.78
CA PRO A 56 19.49 18.48 38.86
C PRO A 56 18.69 18.13 40.13
N VAL A 57 18.97 16.96 40.69
CA VAL A 57 18.48 16.56 42.00
C VAL A 57 19.21 17.41 43.03
N ASN A 58 18.48 18.23 43.78
CA ASN A 58 19.05 19.09 44.81
C ASN A 58 19.68 18.23 45.92
N PRO A 59 20.99 18.32 46.21
CA PRO A 59 21.66 17.39 47.11
C PRO A 59 21.56 17.75 48.61
N TYR A 60 20.71 18.69 49.01
CA TYR A 60 20.59 19.09 50.42
C TYR A 60 19.24 18.69 51.04
N PRO A 61 19.23 18.04 52.23
CA PRO A 61 18.01 17.81 52.98
C PRO A 61 17.47 19.14 53.54
N PRO A 62 16.14 19.27 53.75
CA PRO A 62 15.54 20.51 54.21
C PRO A 62 15.98 20.84 55.65
N VAL A 63 16.51 22.05 55.85
CA VAL A 63 16.78 22.62 57.17
C VAL A 63 15.44 23.06 57.78
N ASN A 64 15.13 22.57 58.99
CA ASN A 64 13.91 22.90 59.71
C ASN A 64 13.82 24.42 59.99
N GLY A 65 12.69 25.04 59.60
CA GLY A 65 12.25 26.31 60.19
C GLY A 65 12.03 27.52 59.26
N GLN A 66 12.04 27.38 57.93
CA GLN A 66 11.64 28.49 57.04
C GLN A 66 10.34 28.17 56.28
N PRO A 67 9.42 29.15 56.11
CA PRO A 67 8.26 28.96 55.27
C PRO A 67 8.75 28.77 53.84
N GLY A 68 8.68 27.53 53.36
CA GLY A 68 9.10 27.19 52.01
C GLY A 68 8.31 28.01 51.01
N TYR A 69 8.99 28.84 50.23
CA TYR A 69 8.44 29.32 48.98
C TYR A 69 8.14 28.08 48.14
N GLY A 70 6.85 27.72 48.07
CA GLY A 70 6.36 26.58 47.30
C GLY A 70 6.89 26.72 45.89
N GLN A 71 7.55 25.67 45.40
CA GLN A 71 7.88 25.61 43.98
C GLN A 71 6.57 25.82 43.19
N PRO A 72 6.54 26.71 42.19
CA PRO A 72 5.36 26.84 41.36
C PRO A 72 5.06 25.46 40.76
N PRO A 73 3.79 25.03 40.70
CA PRO A 73 3.46 23.74 40.13
C PRO A 73 4.01 23.70 38.71
N VAL A 74 4.94 22.78 38.47
CA VAL A 74 5.42 22.48 37.13
C VAL A 74 4.22 21.92 36.39
N TYR A 75 3.54 22.76 35.60
CA TYR A 75 2.56 22.32 34.59
C TYR A 75 3.31 21.60 33.46
N GLY A 76 3.96 20.49 33.80
CA GLY A 76 4.40 19.52 32.83
C GLY A 76 3.15 18.81 32.34
N TYR A 77 2.75 19.04 31.08
CA TYR A 77 1.95 18.04 30.38
C TYR A 77 2.56 16.67 30.69
N PRO A 78 1.80 15.69 31.21
CA PRO A 78 2.38 14.40 31.53
C PRO A 78 2.95 13.85 30.23
N PHE A 79 4.28 13.82 30.14
CA PHE A 79 4.98 13.23 29.01
C PHE A 79 4.61 11.75 29.03
N ASN A 80 3.64 11.36 28.21
CA ASN A 80 3.17 9.99 28.10
C ASN A 80 3.82 9.37 26.84
N PRO A 81 4.93 8.62 26.97
CA PRO A 81 5.61 8.02 25.83
C PRO A 81 4.70 7.14 24.97
N ALA A 82 3.70 6.49 25.59
CA ALA A 82 2.75 5.64 24.87
C ALA A 82 1.81 6.46 23.98
N GLU A 83 1.40 7.64 24.41
CA GLU A 83 0.57 8.54 23.60
C GLU A 83 1.36 9.10 22.42
N ILE A 84 2.63 9.45 22.63
CA ILE A 84 3.53 9.91 21.55
C ILE A 84 3.72 8.79 20.52
N GLU A 85 3.99 7.56 20.98
CA GLU A 85 4.14 6.40 20.08
C GLU A 85 2.85 6.11 19.31
N ARG A 86 1.69 6.18 19.97
CA ARG A 86 0.37 6.05 19.33
C ARG A 86 0.17 7.11 18.24
N LYS A 87 0.46 8.38 18.53
CA LYS A 87 0.36 9.49 17.56
C LYS A 87 1.32 9.29 16.38
N GLN A 88 2.56 8.86 16.63
CA GLN A 88 3.54 8.54 15.58
C GLN A 88 3.08 7.38 14.69
N LYS A 89 2.60 6.28 15.27
CA LYS A 89 2.06 5.14 14.50
C LYS A 89 0.85 5.53 13.68
N LYS A 90 -0.09 6.29 14.26
CA LYS A 90 -1.27 6.81 13.56
C LYS A 90 -0.87 7.72 12.40
N ARG A 91 0.14 8.60 12.59
CA ARG A 91 0.69 9.43 11.51
C ARG A 91 1.30 8.58 10.39
N GLY A 92 2.08 7.56 10.72
CA GLY A 92 2.64 6.63 9.73
C GLY A 92 1.56 5.89 8.94
N LEU A 93 0.50 5.42 9.62
CA LEU A 93 -0.63 4.77 8.97
C LEU A 93 -1.34 5.73 8.01
N ARG A 94 -1.62 6.97 8.44
CA ARG A 94 -2.19 8.01 7.56
C ARG A 94 -1.33 8.25 6.34
N GLN A 95 0.00 8.33 6.50
CA GLN A 95 0.91 8.52 5.37
C GLN A 95 0.88 7.33 4.39
N ALA A 96 0.89 6.10 4.91
CA ALA A 96 0.84 4.89 4.08
C ALA A 96 -0.47 4.81 3.28
N VAL A 97 -1.62 5.00 3.95
CA VAL A 97 -2.94 5.03 3.31
C VAL A 97 -3.02 6.17 2.29
N ASN A 98 -2.62 7.39 2.67
CA ASN A 98 -2.73 8.54 1.80
C ASN A 98 -1.88 8.39 0.52
N ARG A 99 -0.62 7.96 0.64
CA ARG A 99 0.28 7.80 -0.52
C ARG A 99 -0.20 6.71 -1.49
N SER A 100 -0.61 5.56 -0.96
CA SER A 100 -1.11 4.46 -1.78
C SER A 100 -2.41 4.83 -2.51
N ASN A 101 -3.36 5.47 -1.82
CA ASN A 101 -4.63 5.86 -2.46
C ASN A 101 -4.46 7.03 -3.44
N TRP A 102 -3.51 7.95 -3.20
CA TRP A 102 -3.15 8.93 -4.23
C TRP A 102 -2.52 8.28 -5.48
N ALA A 103 -1.72 7.22 -5.33
CA ALA A 103 -1.21 6.48 -6.48
C ALA A 103 -2.35 5.84 -7.29
N VAL A 104 -3.33 5.24 -6.62
CA VAL A 104 -4.53 4.67 -7.27
C VAL A 104 -5.31 5.77 -7.99
N PHE A 105 -5.68 6.85 -7.29
CA PHE A 105 -6.45 7.96 -7.86
C PHE A 105 -5.74 8.60 -9.06
N LEU A 106 -4.46 8.96 -8.90
CA LEU A 106 -3.68 9.55 -9.99
C LEU A 106 -3.48 8.56 -11.12
N GLY A 107 -3.43 7.26 -10.82
CA GLY A 107 -3.36 6.20 -11.83
C GLY A 107 -4.60 6.15 -12.70
N ILE A 108 -5.80 6.12 -12.10
CA ILE A 108 -7.06 6.11 -12.84
C ILE A 108 -7.15 7.34 -13.75
N VAL A 109 -6.85 8.53 -13.20
CA VAL A 109 -6.87 9.79 -13.97
C VAL A 109 -5.83 9.77 -15.09
N ALA A 110 -4.60 9.35 -14.80
CA ALA A 110 -3.51 9.31 -15.79
C ALA A 110 -3.78 8.30 -16.90
N MET A 111 -4.33 7.13 -16.59
CA MET A 111 -4.72 6.12 -17.58
C MET A 111 -5.73 6.69 -18.57
N ASN A 112 -6.82 7.29 -18.08
CA ASN A 112 -7.85 7.86 -18.93
C ASN A 112 -7.34 9.04 -19.77
N LEU A 113 -6.60 9.96 -19.17
CA LEU A 113 -6.02 11.10 -19.89
C LEU A 113 -4.98 10.65 -20.93
N LEU A 114 -4.16 9.65 -20.62
CA LEU A 114 -3.16 9.13 -21.54
C LEU A 114 -3.83 8.40 -22.70
N PHE A 115 -4.88 7.62 -22.46
CA PHE A 115 -5.67 6.99 -23.50
C PHE A 115 -6.23 8.02 -24.49
N LEU A 116 -6.89 9.06 -23.97
CA LEU A 116 -7.42 10.16 -24.78
C LEU A 116 -6.31 10.90 -25.53
N LEU A 117 -5.21 11.24 -24.85
CA LEU A 117 -4.06 11.91 -25.45
C LEU A 117 -3.50 11.11 -26.63
N LEU A 118 -3.28 9.80 -26.44
CA LEU A 118 -2.73 8.93 -27.48
C LEU A 118 -3.66 8.87 -28.69
N LEU A 119 -4.98 8.79 -28.50
CA LEU A 119 -5.94 8.93 -29.61
C LEU A 119 -5.78 10.30 -30.30
N TYR A 120 -5.84 11.41 -29.56
CA TYR A 120 -5.73 12.76 -30.15
C TYR A 120 -4.41 13.04 -30.89
N LEU A 121 -3.31 12.36 -30.54
CA LEU A 121 -2.02 12.52 -31.22
C LEU A 121 -1.98 11.82 -32.60
N LEU A 122 -2.81 10.79 -32.84
CA LEU A 122 -2.75 10.01 -34.07
C LEU A 122 -2.90 10.86 -35.35
N PRO A 123 -3.86 11.81 -35.47
CA PRO A 123 -3.97 12.66 -36.66
C PRO A 123 -2.76 13.56 -36.90
N LEU A 124 -2.09 14.01 -35.83
CA LEU A 124 -0.87 14.81 -35.95
C LEU A 124 0.29 14.00 -36.54
N LEU A 125 0.25 12.67 -36.40
CA LEU A 125 1.19 11.72 -37.00
C LEU A 125 0.74 11.25 -38.40
N GLY A 126 -0.32 11.83 -38.97
CA GLY A 126 -0.83 11.50 -40.29
C GLY A 126 -1.81 10.32 -40.31
N TYR A 127 -2.21 9.78 -39.16
CA TYR A 127 -3.25 8.75 -39.10
C TYR A 127 -4.61 9.34 -39.49
N ARG A 128 -5.35 8.65 -40.35
CA ARG A 128 -6.69 9.06 -40.76
C ARG A 128 -7.71 8.14 -40.13
N TYR A 129 -8.58 8.71 -39.30
CA TYR A 129 -9.73 7.98 -38.77
C TYR A 129 -10.62 7.54 -39.93
N THR A 130 -10.88 6.24 -40.01
CA THR A 130 -11.68 5.67 -41.09
C THR A 130 -13.16 5.61 -40.69
N GLY A 131 -13.47 5.63 -39.39
CA GLY A 131 -14.84 5.57 -38.87
C GLY A 131 -15.57 4.25 -39.16
N VAL A 132 -14.87 3.26 -39.73
CA VAL A 132 -15.46 2.00 -40.21
C VAL A 132 -15.79 1.05 -39.06
N GLU A 133 -15.08 1.15 -37.94
CA GLU A 133 -15.21 0.21 -36.82
C GLU A 133 -15.92 0.88 -35.64
N GLN A 134 -17.25 0.76 -35.63
CA GLN A 134 -18.13 1.23 -34.55
C GLN A 134 -17.63 0.68 -33.20
N GLY A 135 -17.58 1.55 -32.18
CA GLY A 135 -17.10 1.20 -30.84
C GLY A 135 -15.60 1.39 -30.58
N PHE A 136 -14.74 1.46 -31.61
CA PHE A 136 -13.29 1.59 -31.44
C PHE A 136 -12.76 3.04 -31.50
N GLY A 137 -13.61 4.05 -31.35
CA GLY A 137 -13.18 5.45 -31.36
C GLY A 137 -12.58 5.94 -32.70
N GLY A 138 -12.94 5.29 -33.81
CA GLY A 138 -12.50 5.65 -35.17
C GLY A 138 -11.14 5.10 -35.59
N VAL A 139 -10.44 4.35 -34.71
CA VAL A 139 -9.20 3.63 -35.03
C VAL A 139 -9.49 2.15 -35.30
N SER A 140 -8.49 1.43 -35.84
CA SER A 140 -8.58 -0.04 -35.93
C SER A 140 -8.52 -0.70 -34.54
N PRO A 141 -9.11 -1.89 -34.34
CA PRO A 141 -9.10 -2.61 -33.07
C PRO A 141 -7.71 -2.89 -32.54
N VAL A 142 -6.78 -3.23 -33.44
CA VAL A 142 -5.37 -3.43 -33.08
C VAL A 142 -4.79 -2.16 -32.47
N MET A 143 -5.03 -1.00 -33.09
CA MET A 143 -4.55 0.29 -32.57
C MET A 143 -5.22 0.63 -31.24
N TYR A 144 -6.54 0.42 -31.13
CA TYR A 144 -7.28 0.66 -29.89
C TYR A 144 -6.70 -0.13 -28.71
N TYR A 145 -6.54 -1.45 -28.87
CA TYR A 145 -6.03 -2.30 -27.80
C TYR A 145 -4.54 -2.04 -27.50
N LEU A 146 -3.73 -1.66 -28.49
CA LEU A 146 -2.36 -1.21 -28.24
C LEU A 146 -2.33 0.05 -27.38
N ILE A 147 -3.14 1.06 -27.73
CA ILE A 147 -3.25 2.29 -26.96
C ILE A 147 -3.75 2.00 -25.55
N GLN A 148 -4.76 1.13 -25.40
CA GLN A 148 -5.27 0.71 -24.09
C GLN A 148 -4.17 0.04 -23.25
N CYS A 149 -3.41 -0.90 -23.81
CA CYS A 149 -2.30 -1.56 -23.10
C CYS A 149 -1.24 -0.54 -22.63
N VAL A 150 -0.82 0.39 -23.50
CA VAL A 150 0.15 1.43 -23.15
C VAL A 150 -0.40 2.37 -22.08
N ALA A 151 -1.64 2.82 -22.24
CA ALA A 151 -2.31 3.69 -21.29
C ALA A 151 -2.45 3.03 -19.92
N TYR A 152 -2.75 1.73 -19.85
CA TYR A 152 -2.87 1.00 -18.60
C TYR A 152 -1.52 0.85 -17.89
N ILE A 153 -0.49 0.35 -18.60
CA ILE A 153 0.85 0.14 -18.04
C ILE A 153 1.42 1.45 -17.50
N VAL A 154 1.37 2.51 -18.31
CA VAL A 154 1.96 3.80 -17.95
C VAL A 154 1.06 4.53 -16.96
N GLY A 155 -0.24 4.61 -17.22
CA GLY A 155 -1.20 5.33 -16.39
C GLY A 155 -1.31 4.76 -14.99
N ILE A 156 -1.53 3.46 -14.85
CA ILE A 156 -1.70 2.80 -13.55
C ILE A 156 -0.34 2.46 -12.91
N GLY A 157 0.62 1.94 -13.68
CA GLY A 157 1.90 1.46 -13.15
C GLY A 157 2.84 2.57 -12.68
N LEU A 158 2.92 3.69 -13.40
CA LEU A 158 3.89 4.75 -13.10
C LEU A 158 3.67 5.41 -11.73
N PRO A 159 2.44 5.76 -11.30
CA PRO A 159 2.22 6.33 -9.97
C PRO A 159 2.70 5.43 -8.83
N PHE A 160 2.51 4.11 -8.91
CA PHE A 160 3.05 3.18 -7.91
C PHE A 160 4.59 3.18 -7.92
N ALA A 161 5.22 3.17 -9.10
CA ALA A 161 6.67 3.25 -9.22
C ALA A 161 7.23 4.58 -8.64
N LEU A 162 6.53 5.70 -8.88
CA LEU A 162 6.88 7.00 -8.32
C LEU A 162 6.73 7.03 -6.80
N VAL A 163 5.69 6.41 -6.23
CA VAL A 163 5.54 6.29 -4.77
C VAL A 163 6.68 5.48 -4.16
N LEU A 164 7.07 4.35 -4.77
CA LEU A 164 8.21 3.56 -4.31
C LEU A 164 9.51 4.39 -4.32
N LYS A 165 9.78 5.06 -5.44
CA LYS A 165 10.96 5.93 -5.59
C LYS A 165 10.96 7.09 -4.59
N HIS A 166 9.85 7.80 -4.45
CA HIS A 166 9.74 8.96 -3.55
C HIS A 166 9.93 8.58 -2.09
N CYS A 167 9.48 7.39 -1.71
CA CYS A 167 9.65 6.91 -0.35
C CYS A 167 11.01 6.24 -0.11
N GLY A 168 11.75 5.90 -1.16
CA GLY A 168 13.03 5.20 -1.06
C GLY A 168 12.89 3.71 -0.77
N VAL A 169 11.85 3.05 -1.29
CA VAL A 169 11.67 1.58 -1.17
C VAL A 169 12.43 0.88 -2.27
N PRO A 170 13.37 0.00 -1.95
CA PRO A 170 13.91 -0.93 -2.91
C PRO A 170 12.80 -1.85 -3.46
N GLY A 171 12.76 -2.09 -4.77
CA GLY A 171 11.73 -2.95 -5.37
C GLY A 171 11.65 -4.35 -4.77
N HIS A 172 12.76 -4.90 -4.26
CA HIS A 172 12.78 -6.22 -3.60
C HIS A 172 12.01 -6.26 -2.27
N ASP A 173 11.75 -5.11 -1.64
CA ASP A 173 10.99 -5.02 -0.39
C ASP A 173 9.47 -5.07 -0.60
N VAL A 174 9.01 -4.98 -1.86
CA VAL A 174 7.58 -5.10 -2.23
C VAL A 174 7.32 -6.30 -3.15
N LEU A 175 8.36 -6.81 -3.79
CA LEU A 175 8.33 -7.99 -4.64
C LEU A 175 8.69 -9.24 -3.84
N HIS A 176 7.70 -9.81 -3.13
CA HIS A 176 7.88 -11.05 -2.39
C HIS A 176 7.48 -12.27 -3.22
N PHE A 177 8.40 -13.23 -3.33
CA PHE A 177 8.23 -14.46 -4.10
C PHE A 177 8.70 -15.67 -3.28
N ASP A 178 8.30 -15.71 -2.01
CA ASP A 178 8.72 -16.77 -1.10
C ASP A 178 8.34 -18.14 -1.68
N HIS A 179 9.23 -19.12 -1.49
CA HIS A 179 9.00 -20.46 -2.01
C HIS A 179 7.74 -21.08 -1.37
N VAL A 180 6.81 -21.51 -2.22
CA VAL A 180 5.60 -22.23 -1.83
C VAL A 180 5.64 -23.62 -2.44
N SER A 181 5.45 -24.66 -1.63
CA SER A 181 5.43 -26.03 -2.14
C SER A 181 4.33 -26.21 -3.21
N PRO A 182 4.54 -27.00 -4.26
CA PRO A 182 3.58 -27.13 -5.37
C PRO A 182 2.15 -27.48 -4.93
N GLY A 183 1.98 -28.40 -3.97
CA GLY A 183 0.66 -28.78 -3.46
C GLY A 183 -0.10 -27.62 -2.79
N VAL A 184 0.63 -26.76 -2.07
CA VAL A 184 0.05 -25.52 -1.49
C VAL A 184 -0.27 -24.52 -2.59
N ALA A 185 0.63 -24.32 -3.55
CA ALA A 185 0.41 -23.40 -4.66
C ALA A 185 -0.86 -23.77 -5.44
N VAL A 186 -1.04 -25.05 -5.79
CA VAL A 186 -2.24 -25.56 -6.45
C VAL A 186 -3.49 -25.32 -5.60
N CYS A 187 -3.44 -25.62 -4.29
CA CYS A 187 -4.58 -25.35 -3.41
C CYS A 187 -4.92 -23.86 -3.32
N CYS A 188 -3.92 -22.98 -3.27
CA CYS A 188 -4.13 -21.53 -3.28
C CYS A 188 -4.78 -21.06 -4.58
N VAL A 189 -4.30 -21.57 -5.73
CA VAL A 189 -4.85 -21.20 -7.04
C VAL A 189 -6.30 -21.64 -7.17
N LEU A 190 -6.61 -22.89 -6.85
CA LEU A 190 -7.96 -23.43 -6.94
C LEU A 190 -8.92 -22.79 -5.92
N PHE A 191 -8.45 -22.52 -4.70
CA PHE A 191 -9.21 -21.72 -3.73
C PHE A 191 -9.48 -20.31 -4.26
N GLY A 192 -8.46 -19.64 -4.79
CA GLY A 192 -8.58 -18.30 -5.35
C GLY A 192 -9.59 -18.23 -6.48
N LEU A 193 -9.53 -19.18 -7.43
CA LEU A 193 -10.50 -19.29 -8.52
C LEU A 193 -11.92 -19.58 -8.02
N GLY A 194 -12.07 -20.48 -7.05
CA GLY A 194 -13.37 -20.73 -6.41
C GLY A 194 -13.92 -19.48 -5.70
N ALA A 195 -13.05 -18.71 -5.04
CA ALA A 195 -13.42 -17.45 -4.41
C ALA A 195 -13.82 -16.38 -5.44
N CYS A 196 -13.12 -16.30 -6.58
CA CYS A 196 -13.51 -15.44 -7.69
C CYS A 196 -14.90 -15.81 -8.23
N MET A 197 -15.17 -17.09 -8.49
CA MET A 197 -16.48 -17.53 -8.96
C MET A 197 -17.58 -17.26 -7.92
N ALA A 198 -17.29 -17.46 -6.62
CA ALA A 198 -18.20 -17.10 -5.54
C ALA A 198 -18.41 -15.59 -5.39
N SER A 199 -17.49 -14.76 -5.88
CA SER A 199 -17.63 -13.29 -5.84
C SER A 199 -18.65 -12.77 -6.87
N ASN A 200 -19.11 -13.61 -7.80
CA ASN A 200 -20.21 -13.26 -8.71
C ASN A 200 -21.56 -13.13 -7.98
N TYR A 201 -21.80 -13.85 -6.87
CA TYR A 201 -23.06 -13.74 -6.12
C TYR A 201 -23.31 -12.33 -5.55
N PRO A 202 -22.38 -11.70 -4.81
CA PRO A 202 -22.60 -10.33 -4.35
C PRO A 202 -22.66 -9.32 -5.50
N ALA A 203 -22.03 -9.60 -6.66
CA ALA A 203 -22.21 -8.79 -7.88
C ALA A 203 -23.62 -8.92 -8.46
N ASN A 204 -24.16 -10.14 -8.54
CA ASN A 204 -25.52 -10.40 -9.00
C ASN A 204 -26.57 -9.76 -8.09
N ILE A 205 -26.34 -9.75 -6.77
CA ILE A 205 -27.20 -9.00 -5.83
C ILE A 205 -27.18 -7.50 -6.15
N ALA A 206 -26.01 -6.95 -6.52
CA ALA A 206 -25.93 -5.54 -6.93
C ALA A 206 -26.71 -5.30 -8.23
N VAL A 207 -26.65 -6.22 -9.20
CA VAL A 207 -27.48 -6.18 -10.42
C VAL A 207 -28.97 -6.17 -10.06
N GLU A 208 -29.44 -7.10 -9.23
CA GLU A 208 -30.85 -7.18 -8.82
C GLU A 208 -31.34 -5.89 -8.13
N ILE A 209 -30.49 -5.29 -7.28
CA ILE A 209 -30.79 -4.01 -6.63
C ILE A 209 -30.90 -2.89 -7.66
N LEU A 210 -29.97 -2.79 -8.60
CA LEU A 210 -29.96 -1.74 -9.63
C LEU A 210 -31.15 -1.87 -10.58
N ASP A 211 -31.47 -3.09 -11.03
CA ASP A 211 -32.65 -3.37 -11.85
C ASP A 211 -33.94 -3.00 -11.11
N SER A 212 -34.02 -3.28 -9.80
CA SER A 212 -35.18 -2.88 -8.97
C SER A 212 -35.34 -1.37 -8.85
N MET A 213 -34.27 -0.60 -9.06
CA MET A 213 -34.26 0.86 -9.09
C MET A 213 -34.53 1.42 -10.50
N GLY A 214 -34.74 0.57 -11.51
CA GLY A 214 -34.97 0.96 -12.90
C GLY A 214 -33.70 1.38 -13.65
N VAL A 215 -32.51 1.07 -13.11
CA VAL A 215 -31.24 1.21 -13.83
C VAL A 215 -31.14 0.02 -14.78
N ASN A 216 -30.89 0.26 -16.06
CA ASN A 216 -30.72 -0.83 -17.03
C ASN A 216 -29.33 -1.44 -16.83
N SER A 217 -29.23 -2.44 -15.94
CA SER A 217 -27.96 -3.06 -15.53
C SER A 217 -27.47 -4.07 -16.56
N SER A 218 -27.19 -3.63 -17.80
CA SER A 218 -26.45 -4.51 -18.70
C SER A 218 -25.00 -4.62 -18.19
N LEU A 219 -24.50 -5.85 -18.05
CA LEU A 219 -23.07 -6.16 -17.93
C LEU A 219 -22.33 -5.85 -19.24
N ASP A 220 -22.68 -4.78 -19.93
CA ASP A 220 -21.90 -4.31 -21.06
C ASP A 220 -20.58 -3.79 -20.47
N THR A 221 -19.50 -4.52 -20.74
CA THR A 221 -18.16 -4.13 -20.27
C THR A 221 -17.69 -2.86 -20.96
N GLY A 222 -18.45 -2.32 -21.93
CA GLY A 222 -18.09 -1.16 -22.74
C GLY A 222 -16.89 -1.45 -23.64
N VAL A 223 -16.45 -2.72 -23.71
CA VAL A 223 -15.33 -3.15 -24.52
C VAL A 223 -15.85 -3.55 -25.91
N PRO A 224 -15.38 -2.88 -26.97
CA PRO A 224 -15.83 -3.18 -28.31
C PRO A 224 -15.33 -4.55 -28.80
N TYR A 225 -16.23 -5.38 -29.30
CA TYR A 225 -15.92 -6.70 -29.83
C TYR A 225 -15.37 -6.66 -31.27
N THR A 226 -14.48 -7.59 -31.63
CA THR A 226 -13.95 -7.73 -32.99
C THR A 226 -13.65 -9.19 -33.35
N PHE A 227 -13.76 -9.52 -34.65
CA PHE A 227 -13.33 -10.81 -35.21
C PHE A 227 -11.85 -10.80 -35.63
N ASN A 228 -11.15 -9.67 -35.47
CA ASN A 228 -9.73 -9.57 -35.81
C ASN A 228 -8.89 -10.37 -34.81
N GLY A 229 -8.25 -11.45 -35.27
CA GLY A 229 -7.47 -12.34 -34.42
C GLY A 229 -6.31 -11.66 -33.68
N VAL A 230 -5.62 -10.71 -34.32
CA VAL A 230 -4.52 -9.95 -33.68
C VAL A 230 -5.06 -9.05 -32.58
N ALA A 231 -6.18 -8.37 -32.84
CA ALA A 231 -6.84 -7.53 -31.86
C ALA A 231 -7.35 -8.36 -30.67
N ASN A 232 -7.89 -9.56 -30.90
CA ASN A 232 -8.32 -10.45 -29.82
C ASN A 232 -7.14 -10.97 -28.97
N VAL A 233 -5.97 -11.21 -29.56
CA VAL A 233 -4.75 -11.51 -28.78
C VAL A 233 -4.36 -10.32 -27.90
N LEU A 234 -4.40 -9.10 -28.44
CA LEU A 234 -4.13 -7.89 -27.67
C LEU A 234 -5.19 -7.65 -26.59
N TYR A 235 -6.45 -7.99 -26.85
CA TYR A 235 -7.52 -7.94 -25.86
C TYR A 235 -7.24 -8.88 -24.68
N VAL A 236 -6.89 -10.14 -24.96
CA VAL A 236 -6.48 -11.10 -23.93
C VAL A 236 -5.30 -10.58 -23.12
N ILE A 237 -4.28 -10.01 -23.76
CA ILE A 237 -3.13 -9.42 -23.05
C ILE A 237 -3.56 -8.22 -22.21
N GLY A 238 -4.40 -7.35 -22.76
CA GLY A 238 -4.88 -6.11 -22.16
C GLY A 238 -5.82 -6.30 -20.97
N VAL A 239 -6.50 -7.45 -20.88
CA VAL A 239 -7.44 -7.74 -19.78
C VAL A 239 -6.94 -8.84 -18.85
N ALA A 240 -6.38 -9.91 -19.37
CA ALA A 240 -6.02 -11.10 -18.58
C ALA A 240 -4.54 -11.14 -18.14
N VAL A 241 -3.68 -10.25 -18.66
CA VAL A 241 -2.23 -10.29 -18.36
C VAL A 241 -1.74 -8.98 -17.74
N ILE A 242 -1.91 -7.87 -18.44
CA ILE A 242 -1.40 -6.56 -18.01
C ILE A 242 -2.05 -6.11 -16.69
N PRO A 243 -3.38 -6.08 -16.53
CA PRO A 243 -4.00 -5.58 -15.32
C PRO A 243 -3.62 -6.39 -14.08
N PRO A 244 -3.69 -7.74 -14.07
CA PRO A 244 -3.22 -8.55 -12.94
C PRO A 244 -1.77 -8.28 -12.53
N LEU A 245 -0.86 -8.06 -13.49
CA LEU A 245 0.54 -7.74 -13.17
C LEU A 245 0.67 -6.38 -12.47
N VAL A 246 0.03 -5.35 -13.02
CA VAL A 246 0.12 -3.97 -12.53
C VAL A 246 -0.62 -3.81 -11.21
N GLU A 247 -1.84 -4.34 -11.13
CA GLU A 247 -2.71 -4.20 -9.96
C GLU A 247 -2.19 -5.00 -8.77
N GLU A 248 -1.80 -6.26 -8.95
CA GLU A 248 -1.27 -7.03 -7.81
C GLU A 248 0.04 -6.42 -7.29
N LEU A 249 0.89 -5.87 -8.17
CA LEU A 249 2.06 -5.11 -7.75
C LEU A 249 1.67 -3.90 -6.89
N GLY A 250 0.70 -3.10 -7.33
CA GLY A 250 0.24 -1.91 -6.61
C GLY A 250 -0.46 -2.24 -5.28
N PHE A 251 -1.43 -3.15 -5.31
CA PHE A 251 -2.26 -3.47 -4.15
C PHE A 251 -1.60 -4.44 -3.17
N ARG A 252 -1.00 -5.55 -3.66
CA ARG A 252 -0.41 -6.60 -2.80
C ARG A 252 1.06 -6.35 -2.54
N GLY A 253 1.80 -5.88 -3.55
CA GLY A 253 3.19 -5.49 -3.41
C GLY A 253 3.36 -4.22 -2.57
N VAL A 254 2.77 -3.10 -2.99
CA VAL A 254 3.00 -1.79 -2.37
C VAL A 254 2.06 -1.52 -1.18
N MET A 255 0.74 -1.49 -1.43
CA MET A 255 -0.23 -1.02 -0.44
C MET A 255 -0.35 -1.99 0.75
N LEU A 256 -0.52 -3.28 0.50
CA LEU A 256 -0.67 -4.30 1.55
C LEU A 256 0.58 -4.36 2.42
N SER A 257 1.77 -4.45 1.82
CA SER A 257 3.05 -4.48 2.55
C SER A 257 3.25 -3.26 3.47
N ALA A 258 2.80 -2.06 3.04
CA ALA A 258 2.85 -0.87 3.87
C ALA A 258 1.88 -0.91 5.06
N LEU A 259 0.77 -1.64 4.95
CA LEU A 259 -0.30 -1.69 5.96
C LEU A 259 -0.17 -2.85 6.95
N ARG A 260 0.52 -3.94 6.59
CA ARG A 260 0.66 -5.16 7.44
C ARG A 260 1.21 -4.89 8.84
N ARG A 261 2.11 -3.90 8.99
CA ARG A 261 2.63 -3.46 10.30
C ARG A 261 1.58 -2.85 11.24
N TYR A 262 0.38 -2.55 10.74
CA TYR A 262 -0.78 -2.07 11.51
C TYR A 262 -1.83 -3.18 11.72
N GLY A 263 -1.49 -4.43 11.37
CA GLY A 263 -2.27 -5.65 11.55
C GLY A 263 -2.72 -6.24 10.22
N ASP A 264 -2.41 -7.52 9.96
CA ASP A 264 -2.70 -8.14 8.66
C ASP A 264 -4.20 -8.16 8.34
N GLY A 265 -5.08 -8.48 9.30
CA GLY A 265 -6.53 -8.47 9.06
C GLY A 265 -7.04 -7.07 8.68
N PHE A 266 -6.51 -6.02 9.31
CA PHE A 266 -6.81 -4.64 8.93
C PHE A 266 -6.27 -4.32 7.52
N ALA A 267 -5.03 -4.72 7.24
CA ALA A 267 -4.40 -4.49 5.94
C ALA A 267 -5.17 -5.17 4.81
N VAL A 268 -5.57 -6.44 4.99
CA VAL A 268 -6.40 -7.22 4.05
C VAL A 268 -7.70 -6.49 3.72
N VAL A 269 -8.44 -6.03 4.74
CA VAL A 269 -9.73 -5.35 4.53
C VAL A 269 -9.54 -4.00 3.84
N VAL A 270 -8.56 -3.20 4.25
CA VAL A 270 -8.35 -1.86 3.67
C VAL A 270 -7.86 -1.94 2.23
N THR A 271 -6.97 -2.87 1.88
CA THR A 271 -6.54 -3.03 0.49
C THR A 271 -7.64 -3.62 -0.38
N ALA A 272 -8.44 -4.56 0.14
CA ALA A 272 -9.62 -5.07 -0.57
C ALA A 272 -10.64 -3.98 -0.85
N LEU A 273 -10.90 -3.08 0.13
CA LEU A 273 -11.80 -1.95 -0.04
C LEU A 273 -11.30 -0.98 -1.12
N ALA A 274 -10.01 -0.61 -1.07
CA ALA A 274 -9.41 0.24 -2.10
C ALA A 274 -9.44 -0.43 -3.49
N PHE A 275 -9.23 -1.74 -3.56
CA PHE A 275 -9.31 -2.52 -4.79
C PHE A 275 -10.72 -2.58 -5.36
N GLY A 276 -11.75 -2.73 -4.51
CA GLY A 276 -13.15 -2.61 -4.92
C GLY A 276 -13.46 -1.23 -5.49
N LEU A 277 -13.16 -0.17 -4.74
CA LEU A 277 -13.41 1.22 -5.15
C LEU A 277 -12.69 1.60 -6.44
N PHE A 278 -11.49 1.05 -6.67
CA PHE A 278 -10.70 1.26 -7.89
C PHE A 278 -11.46 0.91 -9.18
N HIS A 279 -12.42 -0.02 -9.14
CA HIS A 279 -13.16 -0.44 -10.34
C HIS A 279 -14.26 0.53 -10.76
N GLY A 280 -14.69 1.47 -9.91
CA GLY A 280 -15.61 2.55 -10.29
C GLY A 280 -17.02 2.13 -10.72
N ASN A 281 -17.36 0.84 -10.63
CA ASN A 281 -18.61 0.27 -11.14
C ASN A 281 -19.39 -0.41 -9.99
N PRO A 282 -20.69 -0.11 -9.81
CA PRO A 282 -21.47 -0.60 -8.67
C PRO A 282 -21.66 -2.12 -8.65
N ILE A 283 -21.58 -2.78 -9.80
CA ILE A 283 -21.64 -4.25 -9.94
C ILE A 283 -20.25 -4.86 -9.68
N GLN A 284 -19.19 -4.23 -10.18
CA GLN A 284 -17.82 -4.77 -10.02
C GLN A 284 -17.23 -4.51 -8.63
N ILE A 285 -17.60 -3.42 -7.95
CA ILE A 285 -17.11 -3.11 -6.59
C ILE A 285 -17.28 -4.28 -5.61
N PRO A 286 -18.49 -4.89 -5.43
CA PRO A 286 -18.65 -6.02 -4.51
C PRO A 286 -17.87 -7.26 -4.96
N PHE A 287 -17.80 -7.54 -6.27
CA PHE A 287 -16.98 -8.63 -6.82
C PHE A 287 -15.49 -8.43 -6.47
N ALA A 288 -14.95 -7.27 -6.87
CA ALA A 288 -13.56 -6.92 -6.70
C ALA A 288 -13.19 -6.84 -5.21
N PHE A 289 -14.07 -6.35 -4.34
CA PHE A 289 -13.85 -6.38 -2.89
C PHE A 289 -13.65 -7.81 -2.36
N CYS A 290 -14.51 -8.76 -2.76
CA CYS A 290 -14.42 -10.16 -2.32
C CYS A 290 -13.17 -10.87 -2.87
N VAL A 291 -12.86 -10.71 -4.16
CA VAL A 291 -11.57 -11.15 -4.75
C VAL A 291 -10.40 -10.49 -4.04
N GLY A 292 -10.55 -9.20 -3.75
CA GLY A 292 -9.73 -8.33 -2.92
C GLY A 292 -9.22 -9.02 -1.67
N LEU A 293 -10.18 -9.49 -0.86
CA LEU A 293 -9.97 -10.19 0.40
C LEU A 293 -9.23 -11.52 0.21
N ALA A 294 -9.65 -12.32 -0.79
CA ALA A 294 -9.05 -13.63 -1.05
C ALA A 294 -7.57 -13.52 -1.44
N LEU A 295 -7.24 -12.65 -2.39
CA LEU A 295 -5.86 -12.45 -2.86
C LEU A 295 -4.98 -11.83 -1.77
N ALA A 296 -5.49 -10.84 -1.03
CA ALA A 296 -4.73 -10.24 0.08
C ALA A 296 -4.49 -11.25 1.20
N TYR A 297 -5.46 -12.12 1.50
CA TYR A 297 -5.27 -13.23 2.43
C TYR A 297 -4.18 -14.19 1.93
N ILE A 298 -4.25 -14.66 0.69
CA ILE A 298 -3.22 -15.53 0.11
C ILE A 298 -1.84 -14.88 0.23
N MET A 299 -1.70 -13.61 -0.17
CA MET A 299 -0.44 -12.88 -0.04
C MET A 299 0.09 -12.85 1.40
N VAL A 300 -0.77 -12.61 2.40
CA VAL A 300 -0.37 -12.64 3.82
C VAL A 300 0.10 -14.04 4.25
N ARG A 301 -0.53 -15.11 3.74
CA ARG A 301 -0.22 -16.50 4.13
C ARG A 301 0.99 -17.09 3.41
N THR A 302 1.21 -16.69 2.16
CA THR A 302 2.24 -17.28 1.31
C THR A 302 3.43 -16.38 1.10
N ASN A 303 3.27 -15.06 1.31
CA ASN A 303 4.24 -14.04 0.97
C ASN A 303 4.77 -14.18 -0.47
N ASN A 304 3.86 -14.58 -1.39
CA ASN A 304 4.18 -14.85 -2.77
C ASN A 304 3.20 -14.11 -3.69
N LEU A 305 3.71 -13.04 -4.30
CA LEU A 305 2.97 -12.15 -5.20
C LEU A 305 2.56 -12.86 -6.50
N LEU A 306 3.39 -13.78 -6.99
CA LEU A 306 3.12 -14.51 -8.23
C LEU A 306 1.85 -15.35 -8.13
N LEU A 307 1.54 -15.93 -6.97
CA LEU A 307 0.28 -16.64 -6.76
C LEU A 307 -0.93 -15.71 -6.94
N CYS A 308 -0.85 -14.47 -6.45
CA CYS A 308 -1.93 -13.50 -6.59
C CYS A 308 -2.11 -13.10 -8.05
N VAL A 309 -1.00 -12.83 -8.75
CA VAL A 309 -0.99 -12.52 -10.19
C VAL A 309 -1.61 -13.66 -11.00
N ILE A 310 -1.21 -14.91 -10.75
CA ILE A 310 -1.73 -16.08 -11.49
C ILE A 310 -3.24 -16.24 -11.27
N ILE A 311 -3.72 -16.15 -10.03
CA ILE A 311 -5.15 -16.29 -9.74
C ILE A 311 -5.96 -15.20 -10.44
N HIS A 312 -5.50 -13.96 -10.33
CA HIS A 312 -6.17 -12.82 -10.95
C HIS A 312 -6.14 -12.92 -12.48
N ALA A 313 -5.00 -13.28 -13.09
CA ALA A 313 -4.87 -13.52 -14.53
C ALA A 313 -5.78 -14.64 -15.03
N LEU A 314 -5.89 -15.74 -14.29
CA LEU A 314 -6.79 -16.84 -14.64
C LEU A 314 -8.26 -16.43 -14.51
N ASN A 315 -8.63 -15.64 -13.48
CA ASN A 315 -9.98 -15.10 -13.36
C ASN A 315 -10.35 -14.23 -14.58
N ASN A 316 -9.49 -13.29 -14.93
CA ASN A 316 -9.73 -12.41 -16.07
C ASN A 316 -9.70 -13.19 -17.38
N GLY A 317 -8.83 -14.20 -17.49
CA GLY A 317 -8.79 -15.12 -18.62
C GLY A 317 -10.09 -15.92 -18.79
N ILE A 318 -10.73 -16.34 -17.70
CA ILE A 318 -12.06 -16.96 -17.75
C ILE A 318 -13.10 -15.96 -18.26
N SER A 319 -13.08 -14.71 -17.79
CA SER A 319 -13.99 -13.66 -18.29
C SER A 319 -13.84 -13.45 -19.81
N VAL A 320 -12.61 -13.21 -20.26
CA VAL A 320 -12.29 -13.00 -21.68
C VAL A 320 -12.63 -14.23 -22.52
N PHE A 321 -12.41 -15.45 -21.99
CA PHE A 321 -12.81 -16.67 -22.67
C PHE A 321 -14.32 -16.68 -22.94
N PHE A 322 -15.15 -16.39 -21.94
CA PHE A 322 -16.60 -16.36 -22.12
C PHE A 322 -17.05 -15.29 -23.12
N GLU A 323 -16.45 -14.10 -23.09
CA GLU A 323 -16.75 -13.04 -24.04
C GLU A 323 -16.39 -13.43 -25.48
N LEU A 324 -15.25 -14.08 -25.69
CA LEU A 324 -14.81 -14.48 -27.03
C LEU A 324 -15.62 -15.64 -27.62
N ILE A 325 -16.12 -16.57 -26.79
CA ILE A 325 -16.91 -17.71 -27.28
C ILE A 325 -18.39 -17.36 -27.47
N ALA A 326 -18.91 -16.32 -26.82
CA ALA A 326 -20.33 -15.99 -26.81
C ALA A 326 -20.98 -15.92 -28.21
N PRO A 327 -20.32 -15.37 -29.26
CA PRO A 327 -20.90 -15.32 -30.61
C PRO A 327 -20.96 -16.68 -31.33
N TYR A 328 -20.26 -17.70 -30.82
CA TYR A 328 -20.07 -18.99 -31.49
C TYR A 328 -20.88 -20.13 -30.85
N VAL A 329 -21.52 -19.88 -29.72
CA VAL A 329 -22.30 -20.88 -28.97
C VAL A 329 -23.74 -20.41 -28.79
N SER A 330 -24.67 -21.36 -28.66
CA SER A 330 -26.04 -21.01 -28.28
C SER A 330 -26.08 -20.51 -26.84
N GLU A 331 -27.05 -19.65 -26.53
CA GLU A 331 -27.26 -19.12 -25.17
C GLU A 331 -27.37 -20.25 -24.13
N GLY A 332 -28.10 -21.33 -24.45
CA GLY A 332 -28.20 -22.50 -23.58
C GLY A 332 -26.85 -23.19 -23.31
N MET A 333 -25.99 -23.29 -24.33
CA MET A 333 -24.64 -23.85 -24.16
C MET A 333 -23.73 -22.91 -23.37
N TYR A 334 -23.79 -21.60 -23.64
CA TYR A 334 -23.08 -20.58 -22.89
C TYR A 334 -23.41 -20.65 -21.39
N ASN A 335 -24.70 -20.66 -21.07
CA ASN A 335 -25.19 -20.73 -19.69
C ASN A 335 -24.78 -22.03 -19.01
N LEU A 336 -24.88 -23.17 -19.72
CA LEU A 336 -24.46 -24.47 -19.18
C LEU A 336 -22.95 -24.48 -18.85
N LEU A 337 -22.11 -23.97 -19.75
CA LEU A 337 -20.66 -23.88 -19.54
C LEU A 337 -20.32 -22.95 -18.36
N ASN A 338 -20.93 -21.77 -18.32
CA ASN A 338 -20.73 -20.78 -17.26
C ASN A 338 -21.08 -21.35 -15.88
N VAL A 339 -22.29 -21.89 -15.74
CA VAL A 339 -22.78 -22.54 -14.52
C VAL A 339 -21.87 -23.71 -14.12
N THR A 340 -21.53 -24.59 -15.06
CA THR A 340 -20.72 -25.79 -14.76
C THR A 340 -19.32 -25.42 -14.27
N ILE A 341 -18.65 -24.46 -14.94
CA ILE A 341 -17.33 -23.99 -14.55
C ILE A 341 -17.39 -23.28 -13.20
N ALA A 342 -18.37 -22.39 -13.00
CA ALA A 342 -18.53 -21.63 -11.76
C ALA A 342 -18.74 -22.56 -10.55
N TYR A 343 -19.73 -23.46 -10.60
CA TYR A 343 -20.00 -24.39 -9.49
C TYR A 343 -18.88 -25.41 -9.30
N GLY A 344 -18.25 -25.88 -10.38
CA GLY A 344 -17.09 -26.77 -10.32
C GLY A 344 -15.91 -26.14 -9.57
N LEU A 345 -15.55 -24.91 -9.94
CA LEU A 345 -14.46 -24.17 -9.28
C LEU A 345 -14.79 -23.79 -7.84
N ILE A 346 -16.03 -23.44 -7.53
CA ILE A 346 -16.47 -23.19 -6.14
C ILE A 346 -16.30 -24.46 -5.29
N LEU A 347 -16.76 -25.61 -5.80
CA LEU A 347 -16.66 -26.88 -5.09
C LEU A 347 -15.19 -27.29 -4.86
N VAL A 348 -14.36 -27.24 -5.91
CA VAL A 348 -12.94 -27.57 -5.82
C VAL A 348 -12.22 -26.59 -4.89
N GLY A 349 -12.55 -25.30 -4.97
CA GLY A 349 -12.02 -24.27 -4.07
C GLY A 349 -12.36 -24.55 -2.60
N ALA A 350 -13.60 -24.94 -2.30
CA ALA A 350 -14.02 -25.33 -0.95
C ALA A 350 -13.26 -26.56 -0.43
N ILE A 351 -13.03 -27.57 -1.27
CA ILE A 351 -12.21 -28.74 -0.93
C ILE A 351 -10.76 -28.30 -0.62
N CYS A 352 -10.19 -27.41 -1.43
CA CYS A 352 -8.85 -26.87 -1.21
C CYS A 352 -8.73 -26.09 0.11
N VAL A 353 -9.77 -25.37 0.54
CA VAL A 353 -9.81 -24.73 1.87
C VAL A 353 -9.70 -25.79 2.97
N VAL A 354 -10.48 -26.87 2.89
CA VAL A 354 -10.41 -27.97 3.88
C VAL A 354 -9.02 -28.59 3.89
N ILE A 355 -8.40 -28.83 2.73
CA ILE A 355 -7.04 -29.36 2.63
C ILE A 355 -6.03 -28.39 3.27
N MET A 356 -6.11 -27.09 2.97
CA MET A 356 -5.22 -26.08 3.56
C MET A 356 -5.35 -26.00 5.08
N LEU A 357 -6.57 -26.04 5.61
CA LEU A 357 -6.83 -25.98 7.04
C LEU A 357 -6.50 -27.29 7.79
N THR A 358 -6.46 -28.43 7.10
CA THR A 358 -6.18 -29.73 7.74
C THR A 358 -4.74 -30.19 7.56
N ARG A 359 -4.18 -30.09 6.35
CA ARG A 359 -2.84 -30.59 5.97
C ARG A 359 -1.77 -29.51 6.04
N TYR A 360 -2.12 -28.24 5.82
CA TYR A 360 -1.17 -27.13 5.78
C TYR A 360 -1.34 -26.15 6.96
N LYS A 361 -1.72 -26.66 8.13
CA LYS A 361 -1.93 -25.89 9.37
C LYS A 361 -0.75 -24.99 9.77
N LYS A 362 0.50 -25.38 9.48
CA LYS A 362 1.65 -24.51 9.80
C LYS A 362 1.68 -23.23 8.98
N GLN A 363 1.17 -23.28 7.75
CA GLN A 363 1.11 -22.15 6.82
C GLN A 363 -0.22 -21.41 6.91
N PHE A 364 -1.34 -22.12 7.12
CA PHE A 364 -2.72 -21.59 7.13
C PHE A 364 -3.42 -21.55 8.51
N GLY A 365 -2.82 -22.08 9.58
CA GLY A 365 -3.31 -21.98 10.97
C GLY A 365 -2.90 -20.69 11.68
N SER A 366 -3.25 -20.51 12.95
CA SER A 366 -3.05 -19.26 13.70
C SER A 366 -1.57 -18.94 13.97
N ARG A 367 -0.82 -18.42 13.00
CA ARG A 367 0.49 -17.80 13.26
C ARG A 367 0.28 -16.39 13.82
N LYS A 368 1.13 -15.99 14.78
CA LYS A 368 1.35 -14.58 15.05
C LYS A 368 1.84 -13.94 13.76
N MET A 369 1.05 -13.02 13.25
CA MET A 369 1.31 -12.20 12.06
C MET A 369 2.73 -11.65 12.12
N VAL A 370 3.58 -12.05 11.16
CA VAL A 370 4.96 -11.57 11.09
C VAL A 370 4.90 -10.12 10.62
N VAL A 371 5.23 -9.20 11.53
CA VAL A 371 5.40 -7.78 11.21
C VAL A 371 6.63 -7.66 10.31
N MET A 372 6.41 -7.67 8.99
CA MET A 372 7.46 -7.24 8.07
C MET A 372 7.66 -5.73 8.25
N SER A 373 8.93 -5.34 8.34
CA SER A 373 9.36 -3.97 8.54
C SER A 373 10.07 -3.49 7.28
N PRO A 374 9.41 -2.73 6.39
CA PRO A 374 10.09 -2.14 5.24
C PRO A 374 10.64 -0.72 5.52
N TRP A 375 10.48 -0.16 6.72
CA TRP A 375 10.66 1.30 6.91
C TRP A 375 11.33 1.72 8.23
N GLY A 376 12.65 1.94 8.14
CA GLY A 376 13.46 2.72 9.08
C GLY A 376 13.97 1.96 10.31
N PRO A 377 15.09 2.43 10.92
CA PRO A 377 15.80 1.71 11.96
C PRO A 377 14.92 1.48 13.18
N GLN A 378 14.72 0.21 13.53
CA GLN A 378 14.09 -0.17 14.77
C GLN A 378 15.05 0.17 15.90
N VAL A 379 14.79 1.27 16.61
CA VAL A 379 15.30 1.43 17.96
C VAL A 379 14.72 0.29 18.78
N LEU A 380 15.56 -0.65 19.20
CA LEU A 380 15.24 -1.71 20.16
C LEU A 380 14.59 -1.06 21.38
N ARG A 381 13.25 -1.08 21.48
CA ARG A 381 12.53 -0.53 22.64
C ARG A 381 12.22 -1.66 23.61
N PRO A 382 12.51 -1.50 24.92
CA PRO A 382 12.26 -2.51 25.96
C PRO A 382 10.78 -2.65 26.37
N ARG A 383 9.83 -2.01 25.66
CA ARG A 383 8.38 -2.09 25.95
C ARG A 383 7.64 -2.69 24.75
N PRO A 384 6.57 -3.48 24.97
CA PRO A 384 5.75 -3.96 23.87
C PRO A 384 5.22 -2.76 23.07
N PRO A 385 5.30 -2.80 21.73
CA PRO A 385 4.88 -1.70 20.88
C PRO A 385 3.40 -1.34 21.13
N VAL A 386 3.08 -0.05 21.28
CA VAL A 386 1.69 0.41 21.46
C VAL A 386 0.85 0.01 20.24
N GLU A 387 -0.13 -0.86 20.41
CA GLU A 387 -1.05 -1.22 19.32
C GLU A 387 -2.10 -0.13 19.09
N LEU A 388 -2.40 0.13 17.82
CA LEU A 388 -3.51 1.03 17.46
C LEU A 388 -4.83 0.31 17.68
N SER A 389 -5.78 0.97 18.36
CA SER A 389 -7.17 0.53 18.45
C SER A 389 -7.84 0.47 17.06
N LEU A 390 -8.93 -0.27 16.92
CA LEU A 390 -9.70 -0.28 15.66
C LEU A 390 -10.18 1.13 15.27
N GLY A 391 -10.65 1.92 16.24
CA GLY A 391 -11.04 3.32 16.02
C GLY A 391 -9.88 4.20 15.55
N ASP A 392 -8.64 3.95 16.01
CA ASP A 392 -7.47 4.65 15.49
C ASP A 392 -7.12 4.29 14.07
N ARG A 393 -7.24 3.00 13.73
CA ARG A 393 -6.92 2.49 12.40
C ARG A 393 -7.90 3.04 11.37
N TRP A 394 -9.19 2.89 11.62
CA TRP A 394 -10.24 3.41 10.74
C TRP A 394 -10.30 4.93 10.72
N GLY A 395 -10.14 5.58 11.88
CA GLY A 395 -10.03 7.04 11.95
C GLY A 395 -8.83 7.57 11.16
N ALA A 396 -7.73 6.82 11.08
CA ALA A 396 -6.62 7.17 10.21
C ALA A 396 -7.02 7.09 8.72
N VAL A 397 -7.66 6.00 8.28
CA VAL A 397 -8.09 5.80 6.89
C VAL A 397 -9.02 6.92 6.43
N TRP A 398 -10.13 7.14 7.14
CA TRP A 398 -11.15 8.14 6.78
C TRP A 398 -10.69 9.60 6.92
N SER A 399 -9.54 9.84 7.57
CA SER A 399 -8.96 11.18 7.71
C SER A 399 -7.92 11.53 6.64
N THR A 400 -7.75 10.68 5.62
CA THR A 400 -6.78 10.89 4.55
C THR A 400 -7.44 11.42 3.27
N PRO A 401 -6.97 12.55 2.72
CA PRO A 401 -7.49 13.07 1.46
C PRO A 401 -7.45 12.07 0.32
N GLY A 402 -6.37 11.29 0.18
CA GLY A 402 -6.24 10.33 -0.93
C GLY A 402 -7.31 9.23 -0.91
N PHE A 403 -7.64 8.69 0.27
CA PHE A 403 -8.71 7.70 0.39
C PHE A 403 -10.09 8.32 0.12
N LEU A 404 -10.35 9.52 0.64
CA LEU A 404 -11.60 10.23 0.36
C LEU A 404 -11.76 10.57 -1.13
N SER A 405 -10.68 10.98 -1.80
CA SER A 405 -10.69 11.23 -3.25
C SER A 405 -11.02 9.97 -4.05
N LEU A 406 -10.48 8.80 -3.64
CA LEU A 406 -10.81 7.52 -4.26
C LEU A 406 -12.29 7.16 -4.08
N VAL A 407 -12.84 7.35 -2.87
CA VAL A 407 -14.27 7.13 -2.61
C VAL A 407 -15.13 8.05 -3.47
N VAL A 408 -14.81 9.35 -3.51
CA VAL A 408 -15.57 10.32 -4.32
C VAL A 408 -15.50 9.98 -5.80
N LEU A 409 -14.31 9.65 -6.33
CA LEU A 409 -14.16 9.24 -7.73
C LEU A 409 -15.00 8.00 -8.04
N SER A 410 -14.90 6.96 -7.21
CA SER A 410 -15.65 5.72 -7.37
C SER A 410 -17.17 5.94 -7.37
N LEU A 411 -17.66 6.82 -6.48
CA LEU A 411 -19.08 7.19 -6.44
C LEU A 411 -19.52 8.00 -7.67
N LEU A 412 -18.65 8.88 -8.19
CA LEU A 412 -18.92 9.62 -9.41
C LEU A 412 -18.98 8.68 -10.62
N GLU A 413 -18.06 7.72 -10.72
CA GLU A 413 -18.07 6.69 -11.77
C GLU A 413 -19.30 5.80 -11.67
N CYS A 414 -19.71 5.42 -10.45
CA CYS A 414 -20.97 4.69 -10.25
C CYS A 414 -22.19 5.51 -10.69
N ALA A 415 -22.22 6.82 -10.40
CA ALA A 415 -23.28 7.69 -10.85
C ALA A 415 -23.30 7.81 -12.38
N LEU A 416 -22.14 7.96 -13.02
CA LEU A 416 -22.04 7.95 -14.48
C LEU A 416 -22.52 6.63 -15.08
N PHE A 417 -22.21 5.49 -14.45
CA PHE A 417 -22.71 4.17 -14.87
C PHE A 417 -24.24 4.06 -14.80
N MET A 418 -24.88 4.66 -13.79
CA MET A 418 -26.33 4.56 -13.61
C MET A 418 -27.13 5.52 -14.51
N TYR A 419 -26.53 6.62 -14.99
CA TYR A 419 -27.23 7.70 -15.67
C TYR A 419 -26.69 8.05 -17.08
N GLY A 420 -25.57 7.46 -17.49
CA GLY A 420 -24.98 7.60 -18.83
C GLY A 420 -25.26 6.37 -19.66
#